data_AF-A0A4U0V665-F1
#
_entry.id   AF-A0A4U0V665-F1
#
_cell.length_a   1.000
_cell.length_b   1.000
_cell.length_c   1.000
_cell.angle_alpha   90.00
_cell.angle_beta   90.00
_cell.angle_gamma   90.00
#
_symmetry.space_group_name_H-M   'P 1'
#
loop_
_entity.id
_entity.type
_entity.pdbx_description
1 polymer ?
#
loop_
_entity_poly.entity_id
_entity_poly.type
_entity_poly.pdbx_seq_one_letter_code
_entity_poly.pdbx_strand_id
1 'polypeptide(L)'
;MTIESGPLTMLEELLLRRRRKEDRIVQNLDKQVKAYRAASFENFINAGIRVNFLESETAGPLVSSNGKILGFNEYLVDIWGEELYRVSVRVRQNGKVQIRHLDSWAKVSEYLCHLKVKIDPHYTDGTPDMRSDLQAQWWNGNGKTFPLLQLPRELRDTIYSYAFGSKIEPYPTNKARLGARVKPQRGAALMRVNKQVSLEIRSLLGRQTPFLIQHNRIMALLLSSPLRRNHIRRLELALSHKEFINLFGFTFPDVQYETRWQAKALRGMQLKHLMLRFTPPSSITGSVIFDGACQRVATGWILAAAWPYVKGHPVAIGGFVKRQQKAEFEAACLDVKERFEQWNRLRVAVGHPEGSLADYDEWVDWVEDGEVEEEEEGGVRVIEEPREDVRRFVPDCQVGKLPPRCECDTPCAAEEWTDED
;
A
#
# COMPACT_ATOMS: atom_id res chain seq x y z
N MET A 1 38.24 41.23 -7.92
CA MET A 1 36.85 41.65 -8.19
C MET A 1 36.00 40.39 -8.18
N THR A 2 35.31 40.14 -7.07
CA THR A 2 34.30 39.08 -6.93
C THR A 2 33.03 39.58 -7.61
N ILE A 3 32.64 38.93 -8.71
CA ILE A 3 31.36 39.18 -9.36
C ILE A 3 30.34 38.33 -8.59
N GLU A 4 29.52 38.97 -7.76
CA GLU A 4 28.36 38.32 -7.16
C GLU A 4 27.34 38.04 -8.27
N SER A 5 27.15 36.76 -8.61
CA SER A 5 26.14 36.34 -9.57
C SER A 5 24.77 36.29 -8.89
N GLY A 6 23.97 37.34 -9.08
CA GLY A 6 22.54 37.31 -8.79
C GLY A 6 21.79 36.31 -9.69
N PRO A 7 20.59 35.84 -9.29
CA PRO A 7 19.78 34.95 -10.11
C PRO A 7 19.39 35.64 -11.42
N LEU A 8 19.58 34.93 -12.54
CA LEU A 8 19.26 35.40 -13.90
C LEU A 8 17.81 35.86 -14.00
N THR A 9 17.59 36.99 -14.66
CA THR A 9 16.23 37.48 -14.94
C THR A 9 15.52 36.55 -15.93
N MET A 10 14.19 36.45 -15.85
CA MET A 10 13.38 35.59 -16.73
C MET A 10 13.57 35.90 -18.24
N LEU A 11 13.94 37.14 -18.58
CA LEU A 11 14.26 37.56 -19.94
C LEU A 11 15.63 37.04 -20.40
N GLU A 12 16.62 37.03 -19.52
CA GLU A 12 17.94 36.45 -19.76
C GLU A 12 17.84 34.93 -19.92
N GLU A 13 17.02 34.25 -19.11
CA GLU A 13 16.74 32.82 -19.28
C GLU A 13 16.09 32.52 -20.65
N LEU A 14 15.16 33.36 -21.10
CA LEU A 14 14.49 33.19 -22.40
C LEU A 14 15.45 33.44 -23.58
N LEU A 15 16.35 34.43 -23.48
CA LEU A 15 17.36 34.72 -24.48
C LEU A 15 18.46 33.65 -24.53
N LEU A 16 18.89 33.13 -23.37
CA LEU A 16 19.78 31.98 -23.25
C LEU A 16 19.14 30.73 -23.87
N ARG A 17 17.85 30.47 -23.62
CA ARG A 17 17.12 29.33 -24.22
C ARG A 17 16.98 29.46 -25.74
N ARG A 18 16.84 30.67 -26.29
CA ARG A 18 16.80 30.90 -27.75
C ARG A 18 18.17 30.66 -28.39
N ARG A 19 19.26 31.21 -27.82
CA ARG A 19 20.62 31.04 -28.34
C ARG A 19 21.16 29.61 -28.19
N ARG A 20 20.82 28.90 -27.10
CA ARG A 20 21.15 27.47 -26.93
C ARG A 20 20.57 26.57 -28.03
N LYS A 21 19.52 26.99 -28.75
CA LYS A 21 18.97 26.24 -29.90
C LYS A 21 19.81 26.38 -31.17
N GLU A 22 20.68 27.39 -31.25
CA GLU A 22 21.51 27.68 -32.43
C GLU A 22 22.97 27.26 -32.23
N ASP A 23 23.48 27.27 -30.99
CA ASP A 23 24.82 26.79 -30.64
C ASP A 23 24.89 25.25 -30.59
N ARG A 24 25.50 24.66 -31.62
CA ARG A 24 25.68 23.21 -31.75
C ARG A 24 26.75 22.67 -30.80
N ILE A 25 27.71 23.48 -30.37
CA ILE A 25 28.77 23.05 -29.45
C ILE A 25 28.19 22.89 -28.06
N VAL A 26 27.41 23.87 -27.57
CA VAL A 26 26.72 23.77 -26.28
C VAL A 26 25.73 22.61 -26.27
N GLN A 27 24.98 22.40 -27.35
CA GLN A 27 24.10 21.22 -27.46
C GLN A 27 24.86 19.89 -27.36
N ASN A 28 26.03 19.80 -27.99
CA ASN A 28 26.87 18.61 -27.93
C ASN A 28 27.53 18.42 -26.55
N LEU A 29 27.91 19.50 -25.88
CA LEU A 29 28.39 19.48 -24.50
C LEU A 29 27.29 19.00 -23.56
N ASP A 30 26.09 19.61 -23.61
CA ASP A 30 24.91 19.22 -22.84
C ASP A 30 24.57 17.74 -23.06
N LYS A 31 24.63 17.26 -24.31
CA LYS A 31 24.39 15.84 -24.63
C LYS A 31 25.43 14.92 -24.00
N GLN A 32 26.72 15.29 -24.03
CA GLN A 32 27.80 14.52 -23.43
C GLN A 32 27.73 14.52 -21.90
N VAL A 33 27.41 15.66 -21.28
CA VAL A 33 27.18 15.79 -19.83
C VAL A 33 25.99 14.92 -19.41
N LYS A 34 24.85 15.01 -20.11
CA LYS A 34 23.68 14.16 -19.86
C LYS A 34 24.01 12.67 -19.99
N ALA A 35 24.76 12.28 -21.03
CA ALA A 35 25.19 10.90 -21.20
C ALA A 35 26.09 10.42 -20.06
N TYR A 36 27.00 11.27 -19.58
CA TYR A 36 27.87 10.96 -18.44
C TYR A 36 27.07 10.80 -17.14
N ARG A 37 26.10 11.69 -16.89
CA ARG A 37 25.18 11.60 -15.74
C ARG A 37 24.27 10.37 -15.80
N ALA A 38 23.86 9.97 -17.00
CA ALA A 38 23.03 8.78 -17.19
C ALA A 38 23.80 7.46 -17.03
N ALA A 39 25.14 7.47 -17.07
CA ALA A 39 25.96 6.26 -17.06
C ALA A 39 25.90 5.50 -15.72
N SER A 40 25.87 6.21 -14.59
CA SER A 40 25.73 5.64 -13.25
C SER A 40 24.81 6.52 -12.39
N PHE A 41 24.19 5.94 -11.37
CA PHE A 41 23.37 6.71 -10.44
C PHE A 41 24.22 7.68 -9.60
N GLU A 42 25.44 7.28 -9.24
CA GLU A 42 26.43 8.12 -8.55
C GLU A 42 26.74 9.40 -9.35
N ASN A 43 26.93 9.28 -10.67
CA ASN A 43 27.13 10.45 -11.54
C ASN A 43 25.87 11.32 -11.64
N PHE A 44 24.69 10.74 -11.49
CA PHE A 44 23.44 11.49 -11.54
C PHE A 44 23.23 12.34 -10.28
N ILE A 45 23.48 11.75 -9.10
CA ILE A 45 23.32 12.39 -7.79
C ILE A 45 24.52 13.26 -7.41
N ASN A 46 25.65 13.14 -8.11
CA ASN A 46 26.75 14.09 -7.97
C ASN A 46 26.32 15.43 -8.58
N ALA A 47 25.90 16.35 -7.71
CA ALA A 47 25.58 17.72 -8.07
C ALA A 47 26.79 18.46 -8.68
N GLY A 48 28.00 17.88 -8.53
CA GLY A 48 29.28 18.23 -9.17
C GLY A 48 29.20 18.42 -10.67
N ILE A 49 28.24 17.74 -11.28
CA ILE A 49 28.12 17.56 -12.73
C ILE A 49 26.94 18.40 -13.28
N ARG A 50 26.32 19.27 -12.47
CA ARG A 50 25.36 20.28 -12.94
C ARG A 50 26.13 21.47 -13.50
N VAL A 51 26.58 21.31 -14.75
CA VAL A 51 27.37 22.32 -15.45
C VAL A 51 26.48 23.12 -16.39
N ASN A 52 26.54 24.45 -16.28
CA ASN A 52 26.01 25.35 -17.30
C ASN A 52 27.16 25.91 -18.13
N PHE A 53 27.01 25.90 -19.46
CA PHE A 53 27.94 26.56 -20.36
C PHE A 53 27.37 27.92 -20.79
N LEU A 54 28.12 28.97 -20.51
CA LEU A 54 27.86 30.36 -20.91
C LEU A 54 28.95 30.82 -21.86
N GLU A 55 28.63 31.69 -22.81
CA GLU A 55 29.62 32.27 -23.71
C GLU A 55 30.64 33.12 -22.92
N SER A 56 31.92 33.02 -23.27
CA SER A 56 32.92 33.93 -22.72
C SER A 56 32.98 35.22 -23.54
N GLU A 57 33.17 36.37 -22.90
CA GLU A 57 33.33 37.65 -23.59
C GLU A 57 34.52 37.69 -24.56
N THR A 58 35.51 36.81 -24.37
CA THR A 58 36.69 36.66 -25.23
C THR A 58 36.54 35.59 -26.30
N ALA A 59 35.37 34.95 -26.41
CA ALA A 59 35.20 33.78 -27.24
C ALA A 59 35.15 34.14 -28.74
N GLY A 60 35.97 33.45 -29.52
CA GLY A 60 35.94 33.51 -30.98
C GLY A 60 34.93 32.51 -31.55
N PRO A 61 34.22 32.86 -32.65
CA PRO A 61 33.28 31.94 -33.27
C PRO A 61 34.01 30.76 -33.91
N LEU A 62 33.54 29.55 -33.63
CA LEU A 62 33.96 28.34 -34.33
C LEU A 62 33.08 28.13 -35.56
N VAL A 63 33.72 28.16 -36.73
CA VAL A 63 33.04 28.07 -38.03
C VAL A 63 33.32 26.70 -38.66
N SER A 64 32.28 26.09 -39.21
CA SER A 64 32.36 24.86 -39.99
C SER A 64 33.05 25.08 -41.34
N SER A 65 33.49 24.01 -42.00
CA SER A 65 34.09 24.05 -43.34
C SER A 65 33.21 24.69 -44.43
N ASN A 66 31.90 24.75 -44.19
CA ASN A 66 30.90 25.39 -45.05
C ASN A 66 30.56 26.84 -44.63
N GLY A 67 31.36 27.47 -43.77
CA GLY A 67 31.15 28.86 -43.33
C GLY A 67 30.05 29.04 -42.28
N LYS A 68 29.39 27.97 -41.81
CA LYS A 68 28.35 28.04 -40.78
C LYS A 68 28.94 28.10 -39.38
N ILE A 69 28.52 29.06 -38.57
CA ILE A 69 28.89 29.15 -37.15
C ILE A 69 28.32 27.92 -36.41
N LEU A 70 29.19 27.19 -35.72
CA LEU A 70 28.85 26.02 -34.91
C LEU A 70 28.68 26.35 -33.43
N GLY A 71 29.37 27.38 -32.95
CA GLY A 71 29.42 27.80 -31.55
C GLY A 71 30.67 28.64 -31.33
N PHE A 72 31.26 28.56 -30.14
CA PHE A 72 32.42 29.35 -29.73
C PHE A 72 33.59 28.48 -29.26
N ASN A 73 34.81 29.01 -29.31
CA ASN A 73 36.02 28.30 -28.87
C ASN A 73 36.26 28.36 -27.35
N GLU A 74 35.55 29.24 -26.63
CA GLU A 74 35.66 29.43 -25.17
C GLU A 74 34.28 29.57 -24.53
N TYR A 75 34.10 28.90 -23.38
CA TYR A 75 32.91 29.03 -22.56
C TYR A 75 33.29 29.24 -21.10
N LEU A 76 32.42 29.93 -20.38
CA LEU A 76 32.37 29.92 -18.93
C LEU A 76 31.54 28.72 -18.49
N VAL A 77 32.19 27.83 -17.75
CA VAL A 77 31.58 26.70 -17.07
C VAL A 77 31.21 27.17 -15.67
N ASP A 78 29.91 27.36 -15.50
CA ASP A 78 29.31 27.58 -14.20
C ASP A 78 29.13 26.23 -13.50
N ILE A 79 29.94 26.03 -12.48
CA ILE A 79 29.90 24.92 -11.55
C ILE A 79 29.13 25.46 -10.32
N TRP A 80 27.84 25.14 -10.26
CA TRP A 80 26.97 25.29 -9.09
C TRP A 80 26.49 26.71 -8.75
N GLY A 81 26.69 27.69 -9.64
CA GLY A 81 26.50 29.10 -9.30
C GLY A 81 27.55 29.63 -8.31
N GLU A 82 28.54 28.81 -7.95
CA GLU A 82 29.59 29.12 -6.97
C GLU A 82 30.91 29.50 -7.67
N GLU A 83 31.29 28.75 -8.73
CA GLU A 83 32.56 28.95 -9.44
C GLU A 83 32.37 29.01 -10.97
N LEU A 84 32.90 30.07 -11.59
CA LEU A 84 32.91 30.27 -13.04
C LEU A 84 34.31 30.02 -13.59
N TYR A 85 34.49 28.91 -14.31
CA TYR A 85 35.76 28.56 -14.94
C TYR A 85 35.74 28.81 -16.44
N ARG A 86 36.76 29.49 -16.98
CA ARG A 86 36.95 29.53 -18.43
C ARG A 86 37.50 28.20 -18.93
N VAL A 87 36.85 27.67 -19.95
CA VAL A 87 37.29 26.45 -20.64
C VAL A 87 37.34 26.67 -22.13
N SER A 88 38.47 26.31 -22.74
CA SER A 88 38.57 26.25 -24.19
C SER A 88 38.03 24.92 -24.70
N VAL A 89 37.34 24.96 -25.85
CA VAL A 89 36.74 23.79 -26.49
C VAL A 89 37.16 23.67 -27.93
N ARG A 90 37.25 22.42 -28.39
CA ARG A 90 37.46 22.09 -29.80
C ARG A 90 36.52 20.98 -30.23
N VAL A 91 36.19 20.97 -31.53
CA VAL A 91 35.36 19.93 -32.14
C VAL A 91 36.26 18.97 -32.93
N ARG A 92 36.15 17.66 -32.69
CA ARG A 92 36.83 16.63 -33.48
C ARG A 92 36.08 16.34 -34.78
N GLN A 93 36.75 15.69 -35.74
CA GLN A 93 36.15 15.27 -37.03
C GLN A 93 34.89 14.41 -36.88
N ASN A 94 34.73 13.69 -35.76
CA ASN A 94 33.53 12.90 -35.44
C ASN A 94 32.40 13.72 -34.78
N GLY A 95 32.52 15.04 -34.73
CA GLY A 95 31.56 15.95 -34.10
C GLY A 95 31.59 15.98 -32.57
N LYS A 96 32.46 15.20 -31.91
CA LYS A 96 32.59 15.23 -30.45
C LYS A 96 33.40 16.44 -30.00
N VAL A 97 32.91 17.09 -28.95
CA VAL A 97 33.57 18.24 -28.33
C VAL A 97 34.58 17.75 -27.28
N GLN A 98 35.76 18.38 -27.23
CA GLN A 98 36.78 18.17 -26.20
C GLN A 98 37.05 19.46 -25.45
N ILE A 99 37.33 19.35 -24.15
CA ILE A 99 37.62 20.47 -23.26
C ILE A 99 39.12 20.48 -22.97
N ARG A 100 39.74 21.66 -22.95
CA ARG A 100 41.13 21.82 -22.53
C ARG A 100 41.22 21.79 -21.00
N HIS A 101 42.02 20.87 -20.45
CA HIS A 101 42.24 20.69 -19.02
C HIS A 101 43.71 20.34 -18.76
N LEU A 102 44.38 21.08 -17.87
CA LEU A 102 45.81 20.91 -17.51
C LEU A 102 46.71 20.75 -18.75
N ASP A 103 46.61 21.68 -19.69
CA ASP A 103 47.35 21.70 -20.97
C ASP A 103 47.15 20.52 -21.93
N SER A 104 46.17 19.67 -21.65
CA SER A 104 45.77 18.57 -22.54
C SER A 104 44.32 18.71 -23.01
N TRP A 105 43.99 18.09 -24.13
CA TRP A 105 42.64 18.06 -24.67
C TRP A 105 41.90 16.79 -24.24
N ALA A 106 41.13 16.90 -23.18
CA ALA A 106 40.39 15.79 -22.57
C ALA A 106 39.01 15.59 -23.20
N LYS A 107 38.47 14.37 -23.09
CA LYS A 107 37.04 14.15 -23.36
C LYS A 107 36.21 14.83 -22.28
N VAL A 108 34.96 15.21 -22.60
CA VAL A 108 34.04 15.81 -21.61
C VAL A 108 33.88 14.88 -20.40
N SER A 109 33.73 13.58 -20.60
CA SER A 109 33.64 12.60 -19.51
C SER A 109 34.88 12.59 -18.61
N GLU A 110 36.08 12.68 -19.19
CA GLU A 110 37.34 12.70 -18.44
C GLU A 110 37.46 13.99 -17.62
N TYR A 111 37.07 15.13 -18.20
CA TYR A 111 36.99 16.41 -17.48
C TYR A 111 36.01 16.33 -16.29
N LEU A 112 34.80 15.78 -16.50
CA LEU A 112 33.78 15.66 -15.47
C LEU A 112 34.21 14.73 -14.31
N CYS A 113 35.05 13.71 -14.57
CA CYS A 113 35.61 12.86 -13.52
C CYS A 113 36.52 13.62 -12.54
N HIS A 114 37.15 14.72 -12.97
CA HIS A 114 38.07 15.50 -12.15
C HIS A 114 37.37 16.59 -11.32
N LEU A 115 36.08 16.83 -11.57
CA LEU A 115 35.30 17.75 -10.75
C LEU A 115 35.08 17.17 -9.35
N LYS A 116 35.11 18.03 -8.34
CA LYS A 116 34.86 17.64 -6.95
C LYS A 116 33.50 16.95 -6.84
N VAL A 117 33.49 15.77 -6.21
CA VAL A 117 32.25 15.04 -5.92
C VAL A 117 31.55 15.74 -4.76
N LYS A 118 30.34 16.25 -4.99
CA LYS A 118 29.46 16.77 -3.93
C LYS A 118 28.06 16.24 -4.23
N ILE A 119 27.55 15.45 -3.29
CA ILE A 119 26.30 14.70 -3.44
C ILE A 119 25.13 15.68 -3.30
N ASP A 120 24.09 15.49 -4.10
CA ASP A 120 22.86 16.29 -4.00
C ASP A 120 22.29 16.20 -2.57
N PRO A 121 22.08 17.33 -1.87
CA PRO A 121 21.50 17.34 -0.53
C PRO A 121 20.11 16.67 -0.46
N HIS A 122 19.36 16.68 -1.57
CA HIS A 122 18.07 15.98 -1.65
C HIS A 122 18.22 14.46 -1.59
N TYR A 123 19.42 13.93 -1.87
CA TYR A 123 19.71 12.51 -1.72
C TYR A 123 20.21 12.16 -0.32
N THR A 124 21.06 12.99 0.30
CA THR A 124 21.62 12.73 1.64
C THR A 124 20.63 13.04 2.76
N ASP A 125 19.99 14.19 2.68
CA ASP A 125 19.18 14.77 3.76
C ASP A 125 17.68 14.80 3.40
N GLY A 126 17.35 14.39 2.18
CA GLY A 126 15.98 14.38 1.68
C GLY A 126 15.11 13.27 2.23
N THR A 127 13.80 13.51 2.20
CA THR A 127 12.80 12.50 2.54
C THR A 127 12.91 11.28 1.61
N PRO A 128 12.42 10.10 2.02
CA PRO A 128 12.35 8.93 1.14
C PRO A 128 11.68 9.22 -0.22
N ASP A 129 10.68 10.09 -0.24
CA ASP A 129 9.98 10.50 -1.46
C ASP A 129 10.90 11.31 -2.40
N MET A 130 11.67 12.27 -1.86
CA MET A 130 12.66 13.02 -2.65
C MET A 130 13.73 12.13 -3.27
N ARG A 131 14.20 11.12 -2.52
CA ARG A 131 15.16 10.13 -3.04
C ARG A 131 14.56 9.29 -4.15
N SER A 132 13.30 8.87 -4.00
CA SER A 132 12.56 8.14 -5.04
C SER A 132 12.37 8.98 -6.30
N ASP A 133 12.08 10.27 -6.17
CA ASP A 133 11.94 11.18 -7.30
C ASP A 133 13.25 11.36 -8.07
N LEU A 134 14.37 11.49 -7.37
CA LEU A 134 15.70 11.53 -7.99
C LEU A 134 16.01 10.23 -8.75
N GLN A 135 15.69 9.09 -8.15
CA GLN A 135 15.86 7.80 -8.81
C GLN A 135 14.97 7.67 -10.06
N ALA A 136 13.72 8.14 -9.99
CA ALA A 136 12.81 8.16 -11.14
C ALA A 136 13.32 9.07 -12.27
N GLN A 137 13.85 10.25 -11.93
CA GLN A 137 14.47 11.15 -12.91
C GLN A 137 15.68 10.52 -13.59
N TRP A 138 16.55 9.85 -12.82
CA TRP A 138 17.69 9.13 -13.38
C TRP A 138 17.24 8.01 -14.32
N TRP A 139 16.25 7.22 -13.92
CA TRP A 139 15.71 6.13 -14.73
C TRP A 139 15.10 6.65 -16.05
N ASN A 140 14.39 7.77 -15.99
CA ASN A 140 13.86 8.42 -17.18
C ASN A 140 14.98 8.94 -18.10
N GLY A 141 16.08 9.45 -17.51
CA GLY A 141 17.22 9.98 -18.25
C GLY A 141 18.14 8.92 -18.86
N ASN A 142 18.24 7.73 -18.25
CA ASN A 142 19.13 6.66 -18.73
C ASN A 142 18.51 5.80 -19.85
N GLY A 143 17.18 5.85 -20.02
CA GLY A 143 16.46 5.10 -21.06
C GLY A 143 16.52 3.57 -20.90
N LYS A 144 17.02 3.06 -19.77
CA LYS A 144 17.10 1.63 -19.47
C LYS A 144 15.76 1.16 -18.92
N THR A 145 15.33 -0.02 -19.36
CA THR A 145 14.16 -0.70 -18.79
C THR A 145 14.61 -1.68 -17.73
N PHE A 146 13.81 -1.85 -16.67
CA PHE A 146 14.04 -2.88 -15.67
C PHE A 146 13.43 -4.21 -16.18
N PRO A 147 14.22 -5.27 -16.43
CA PRO A 147 13.72 -6.51 -17.00
C PRO A 147 13.03 -7.38 -15.95
N LEU A 148 11.89 -6.90 -15.43
CA LEU A 148 11.15 -7.52 -14.32
C LEU A 148 10.88 -9.01 -14.55
N LEU A 149 10.50 -9.41 -15.78
CA LEU A 149 10.17 -10.80 -16.13
C LEU A 149 11.38 -11.73 -16.28
N GLN A 150 12.60 -11.18 -16.37
CA GLN A 150 13.83 -12.00 -16.38
C GLN A 150 14.26 -12.41 -14.97
N LEU A 151 13.70 -11.80 -13.93
CA LEU A 151 13.96 -12.20 -12.55
C LEU A 151 13.29 -13.53 -12.23
N PRO A 152 13.86 -14.37 -11.34
CA PRO A 152 13.16 -15.50 -10.72
C PRO A 152 11.85 -15.07 -10.06
N ARG A 153 10.91 -16.02 -9.94
CA ARG A 153 9.55 -15.73 -9.44
C ARG A 153 9.57 -15.18 -8.01
N GLU A 154 10.46 -15.68 -7.19
CA GLU A 154 10.62 -15.33 -5.78
C GLU A 154 11.01 -13.86 -5.60
N LEU A 155 11.91 -13.36 -6.47
CA LEU A 155 12.31 -11.95 -6.47
C LEU A 155 11.17 -11.05 -6.96
N ARG A 156 10.41 -11.49 -7.97
CA ARG A 156 9.22 -10.75 -8.43
C ARG A 156 8.18 -10.66 -7.32
N ASP A 157 7.91 -11.76 -6.63
CA ASP A 157 6.95 -11.80 -5.51
C ASP A 157 7.38 -10.87 -4.36
N THR A 158 8.69 -10.79 -4.10
CA THR A 158 9.25 -9.84 -3.13
C THR A 158 9.00 -8.39 -3.57
N ILE A 159 9.30 -8.06 -4.84
CA ILE A 159 9.02 -6.72 -5.41
C ILE A 159 7.52 -6.39 -5.32
N TYR A 160 6.64 -7.34 -5.66
CA TYR A 160 5.19 -7.15 -5.56
C TYR A 160 4.78 -6.86 -4.11
N SER A 161 5.29 -7.64 -3.16
CA SER A 161 4.97 -7.48 -1.74
C SER A 161 5.38 -6.09 -1.23
N TYR A 162 6.58 -5.63 -1.58
CA TYR A 162 7.03 -4.28 -1.25
C TYR A 162 6.21 -3.19 -1.95
N ALA A 163 5.84 -3.39 -3.21
CA ALA A 163 5.10 -2.40 -3.99
C ALA A 163 3.66 -2.19 -3.49
N PHE A 164 2.99 -3.24 -3.02
CA PHE A 164 1.63 -3.14 -2.49
C PHE A 164 1.59 -2.85 -0.98
N GLY A 165 2.67 -3.15 -0.26
CA GLY A 165 2.76 -2.97 1.18
C GLY A 165 2.18 -4.16 1.96
N SER A 166 2.15 -4.02 3.28
CA SER A 166 1.72 -5.08 4.21
C SER A 166 0.21 -5.29 4.28
N LYS A 167 -0.59 -4.33 3.78
CA LYS A 167 -2.06 -4.39 3.75
C LYS A 167 -2.58 -3.78 2.45
N ILE A 168 -3.67 -4.33 1.93
CA ILE A 168 -4.37 -3.77 0.76
C ILE A 168 -5.61 -3.05 1.24
N GLU A 169 -5.80 -1.83 0.76
CA GLU A 169 -7.03 -1.08 1.00
C GLU A 169 -7.86 -1.10 -0.30
N PRO A 170 -8.92 -1.91 -0.40
CA PRO A 170 -9.66 -2.12 -1.64
C PRO A 170 -10.63 -0.97 -1.95
N TYR A 171 -10.13 0.26 -1.97
CA TYR A 171 -10.93 1.42 -2.36
C TYR A 171 -11.19 1.42 -3.87
N PRO A 172 -12.44 1.62 -4.33
CA PRO A 172 -12.72 1.76 -5.74
C PRO A 172 -11.99 3.01 -6.27
N THR A 173 -11.06 2.79 -7.21
CA THR A 173 -10.25 3.82 -7.86
C THR A 173 -11.05 4.96 -8.52
N ASN A 174 -12.36 4.76 -8.72
CA ASN A 174 -13.22 5.65 -9.50
C ASN A 174 -14.17 6.53 -8.66
N LYS A 175 -14.17 6.43 -7.32
CA LYS A 175 -14.96 7.33 -6.45
C LYS A 175 -14.13 8.40 -5.75
N ALA A 176 -13.03 8.80 -6.38
CA ALA A 176 -12.32 10.05 -6.11
C ALA A 176 -13.09 11.29 -6.63
N ARG A 177 -14.43 11.32 -6.48
CA ARG A 177 -15.23 12.50 -6.83
C ARG A 177 -15.56 13.26 -5.55
N LEU A 178 -15.01 14.49 -5.51
CA LEU A 178 -15.25 15.58 -4.55
C LEU A 178 -14.70 15.35 -3.14
N GLY A 179 -13.48 15.85 -2.90
CA GLY A 179 -12.99 16.22 -1.57
C GLY A 179 -12.16 15.17 -0.81
N ALA A 180 -12.36 13.87 -1.04
CA ALA A 180 -11.59 12.83 -0.35
C ALA A 180 -10.25 12.56 -1.07
N ARG A 181 -9.12 12.91 -0.43
CA ARG A 181 -7.77 12.46 -0.84
C ARG A 181 -7.63 10.96 -0.57
N VAL A 182 -8.27 10.10 -1.37
CA VAL A 182 -8.00 8.66 -1.32
C VAL A 182 -6.58 8.46 -1.84
N LYS A 183 -5.69 7.95 -0.99
CA LYS A 183 -4.32 7.63 -1.39
C LYS A 183 -4.40 6.56 -2.49
N PRO A 184 -3.79 6.77 -3.66
CA PRO A 184 -3.77 5.74 -4.69
C PRO A 184 -3.12 4.48 -4.11
N GLN A 185 -3.75 3.32 -4.33
CA GLN A 185 -3.18 2.05 -3.89
C GLN A 185 -1.77 1.91 -4.47
N ARG A 186 -0.77 1.79 -3.58
CA ARG A 186 0.63 1.59 -3.98
C ARG A 186 0.74 0.33 -4.85
N GLY A 187 1.59 0.39 -5.87
CA GLY A 187 1.81 -0.74 -6.78
C GLY A 187 0.69 -0.99 -7.82
N ALA A 188 -0.43 -0.27 -7.79
CA ALA A 188 -1.54 -0.50 -8.73
C ALA A 188 -1.14 -0.34 -10.21
N ALA A 189 -0.13 0.49 -10.50
CA ALA A 189 0.45 0.63 -11.83
C ALA A 189 1.07 -0.68 -12.35
N LEU A 190 1.68 -1.50 -11.47
CA LEU A 190 2.29 -2.78 -11.85
C LEU A 190 1.27 -3.76 -12.43
N MET A 191 0.02 -3.75 -11.91
CA MET A 191 -1.05 -4.61 -12.45
C MET A 191 -1.46 -4.26 -13.88
N ARG A 192 -1.07 -3.08 -14.39
CA ARG A 192 -1.38 -2.59 -15.73
C ARG A 192 -0.24 -2.83 -16.73
N VAL A 193 0.95 -3.21 -16.25
CA VAL A 193 2.14 -3.37 -17.11
C VAL A 193 2.02 -4.59 -18.03
N ASN A 194 1.56 -5.73 -17.49
CA ASN A 194 1.50 -6.98 -18.24
C ASN A 194 0.45 -7.94 -17.64
N LYS A 195 -0.19 -8.78 -18.48
CA LYS A 195 -1.20 -9.76 -18.04
C LYS A 195 -0.64 -10.80 -17.07
N GLN A 196 0.54 -11.35 -17.34
CA GLN A 196 1.22 -12.29 -16.45
C GLN A 196 1.49 -11.63 -15.10
N VAL A 197 2.11 -10.45 -15.09
CA VAL A 197 2.38 -9.69 -13.85
C VAL A 197 1.08 -9.44 -13.07
N SER A 198 0.00 -9.07 -13.76
CA SER A 198 -1.32 -8.87 -13.15
C SER A 198 -1.86 -10.13 -12.47
N LEU A 199 -1.70 -11.30 -13.10
CA LEU A 199 -2.12 -12.59 -12.54
C LEU A 199 -1.25 -13.03 -11.36
N GLU A 200 0.07 -12.86 -11.47
CA GLU A 200 1.02 -13.15 -10.40
C GLU A 200 0.71 -12.31 -9.15
N ILE A 201 0.53 -11.00 -9.34
CA ILE A 201 0.15 -10.07 -8.26
C ILE A 201 -1.19 -10.49 -7.65
N ARG A 202 -2.24 -10.72 -8.44
CA ARG A 202 -3.55 -11.14 -7.88
C ARG A 202 -3.47 -12.41 -7.05
N SER A 203 -2.69 -13.39 -7.52
CA SER A 203 -2.45 -14.63 -6.79
C SER A 203 -1.74 -14.38 -5.46
N LEU A 204 -0.69 -13.56 -5.47
CA LEU A 204 0.07 -13.20 -4.27
C LEU A 204 -0.80 -12.43 -3.26
N LEU A 205 -1.48 -11.38 -3.73
CA LEU A 205 -2.33 -10.52 -2.90
C LEU A 205 -3.47 -11.33 -2.25
N GLY A 206 -4.13 -12.23 -3.00
CA GLY A 206 -5.20 -13.07 -2.45
C GLY A 206 -4.72 -14.05 -1.38
N ARG A 207 -3.49 -14.57 -1.52
CA ARG A 207 -2.94 -15.61 -0.64
C ARG A 207 -2.27 -15.06 0.61
N GLN A 208 -1.51 -13.97 0.49
CA GLN A 208 -0.56 -13.54 1.53
C GLN A 208 -0.92 -12.21 2.19
N THR A 209 -1.57 -11.30 1.47
CA THR A 209 -1.78 -9.93 1.94
C THR A 209 -3.19 -9.77 2.54
N PRO A 210 -3.32 -9.23 3.77
CA PRO A 210 -4.62 -8.93 4.36
C PRO A 210 -5.31 -7.78 3.62
N PHE A 211 -6.61 -7.97 3.35
CA PHE A 211 -7.49 -6.92 2.84
C PHE A 211 -8.07 -6.15 4.03
N LEU A 212 -7.67 -4.88 4.15
CA LEU A 212 -8.17 -3.97 5.17
C LEU A 212 -9.47 -3.33 4.72
N ILE A 213 -10.56 -3.61 5.43
CA ILE A 213 -11.89 -3.07 5.17
C ILE A 213 -12.25 -2.13 6.32
N GLN A 214 -12.37 -0.86 6.00
CA GLN A 214 -12.79 0.18 6.96
C GLN A 214 -14.26 0.56 6.83
N HIS A 215 -14.94 0.14 5.75
CA HIS A 215 -16.34 0.49 5.51
C HIS A 215 -17.16 -0.66 4.94
N ASN A 216 -18.42 -0.78 5.37
CA ASN A 216 -19.34 -1.84 4.91
C ASN A 216 -19.59 -1.79 3.41
N ARG A 217 -19.62 -0.58 2.82
CA ARG A 217 -19.79 -0.40 1.38
C ARG A 217 -18.65 -1.05 0.59
N ILE A 218 -17.43 -0.96 1.11
CA ILE A 218 -16.25 -1.54 0.47
C ILE A 218 -16.31 -3.07 0.55
N MET A 219 -16.71 -3.60 1.71
CA MET A 219 -16.96 -5.03 1.87
C MET A 219 -17.97 -5.55 0.85
N ALA A 220 -19.12 -4.88 0.70
CA ALA A 220 -20.14 -5.25 -0.27
C ALA A 220 -19.58 -5.27 -1.71
N LEU A 221 -18.79 -4.26 -2.09
CA LEU A 221 -18.16 -4.17 -3.41
C LEU A 221 -17.07 -5.21 -3.63
N LEU A 222 -16.33 -5.59 -2.59
CA LEU A 222 -15.27 -6.59 -2.67
C LEU A 222 -15.87 -7.99 -2.82
N LEU A 223 -16.88 -8.31 -1.99
CA LEU A 223 -17.51 -9.62 -1.90
C LEU A 223 -18.60 -9.85 -2.95
N SER A 224 -18.99 -8.85 -3.74
CA SER A 224 -20.03 -8.97 -4.77
C SER A 224 -19.66 -9.94 -5.89
N SER A 225 -18.38 -10.18 -6.12
CA SER A 225 -17.90 -11.14 -7.12
C SER A 225 -17.51 -12.45 -6.42
N PRO A 226 -18.13 -13.60 -6.77
CA PRO A 226 -17.78 -14.90 -6.22
C PRO A 226 -16.30 -15.26 -6.47
N LEU A 227 -15.78 -14.93 -7.66
CA LEU A 227 -14.38 -15.15 -7.99
C LEU A 227 -13.46 -14.42 -7.01
N ARG A 228 -13.70 -13.12 -6.72
CA ARG A 228 -12.87 -12.38 -5.77
C ARG A 228 -12.99 -12.94 -4.36
N ARG A 229 -14.22 -13.26 -3.93
CA ARG A 229 -14.50 -13.85 -2.61
C ARG A 229 -13.68 -15.13 -2.38
N ASN A 230 -13.64 -16.02 -3.37
CA ASN A 230 -12.96 -17.31 -3.26
C ASN A 230 -11.43 -17.20 -3.23
N HIS A 231 -10.85 -16.07 -3.63
CA HIS A 231 -9.40 -15.86 -3.63
C HIS A 231 -8.89 -15.16 -2.37
N ILE A 232 -9.76 -14.52 -1.59
CA ILE A 232 -9.36 -13.82 -0.36
C ILE A 232 -9.15 -14.84 0.74
N ARG A 233 -7.93 -14.88 1.29
CA ARG A 233 -7.57 -15.76 2.42
C ARG A 233 -7.34 -15.00 3.72
N ARG A 234 -7.14 -13.68 3.67
CA ARG A 234 -6.82 -12.86 4.84
C ARG A 234 -7.63 -11.58 4.82
N LEU A 235 -8.38 -11.32 5.89
CA LEU A 235 -9.29 -10.19 5.98
C LEU A 235 -9.08 -9.45 7.30
N GLU A 236 -9.05 -8.12 7.27
CA GLU A 236 -9.04 -7.26 8.46
C GLU A 236 -10.23 -6.31 8.39
N LEU A 237 -11.18 -6.47 9.30
CA LEU A 237 -12.32 -5.59 9.45
C LEU A 237 -11.97 -4.54 10.52
N ALA A 238 -11.70 -3.32 10.10
CA ALA A 238 -11.41 -2.17 10.97
C ALA A 238 -12.53 -1.14 10.86
N LEU A 239 -13.75 -1.59 11.18
CA LEU A 239 -14.98 -0.82 11.05
C LEU A 239 -15.21 0.05 12.29
N SER A 240 -16.01 1.12 12.13
CA SER A 240 -16.59 1.81 13.29
C SER A 240 -17.58 0.89 14.03
N HIS A 241 -17.84 1.15 15.32
CA HIS A 241 -18.85 0.39 16.09
C HIS A 241 -20.21 0.33 15.38
N LYS A 242 -20.66 1.47 14.83
CA LYS A 242 -21.88 1.56 14.02
C LYS A 242 -21.84 0.63 12.80
N GLU A 243 -20.73 0.60 12.07
CA GLU A 243 -20.60 -0.25 10.89
C GLU A 243 -20.52 -1.73 11.25
N PHE A 244 -19.86 -2.10 12.35
CA PHE A 244 -19.87 -3.48 12.84
C PHE A 244 -21.28 -3.98 13.14
N ILE A 245 -22.07 -3.20 13.89
CA ILE A 245 -23.45 -3.58 14.19
C ILE A 245 -24.29 -3.71 12.91
N ASN A 246 -24.21 -2.70 12.04
CA ASN A 246 -24.95 -2.69 10.79
C ASN A 246 -24.57 -3.87 9.87
N LEU A 247 -23.32 -4.35 9.96
CA LEU A 247 -22.85 -5.52 9.22
C LEU A 247 -23.45 -6.80 9.79
N PHE A 248 -23.42 -6.98 11.11
CA PHE A 248 -23.87 -8.20 11.77
C PHE A 248 -25.38 -8.25 12.06
N GLY A 249 -26.10 -7.19 11.69
CA GLY A 249 -27.52 -7.26 11.41
C GLY A 249 -28.45 -6.54 12.37
N PHE A 250 -27.96 -5.67 13.26
CA PHE A 250 -28.89 -4.78 13.97
C PHE A 250 -29.05 -3.48 13.20
N THR A 251 -30.27 -3.19 12.78
CA THR A 251 -30.67 -1.87 12.29
C THR A 251 -31.49 -1.16 13.37
N PHE A 252 -31.15 0.10 13.61
CA PHE A 252 -31.79 0.95 14.61
C PHE A 252 -32.42 2.16 13.92
N PRO A 253 -33.53 2.73 14.44
CA PRO A 253 -34.00 2.70 15.83
C PRO A 253 -34.96 1.55 16.24
N ASP A 254 -35.60 0.86 15.30
CA ASP A 254 -36.69 -0.10 15.61
C ASP A 254 -36.21 -1.52 16.02
N VAL A 255 -34.90 -1.69 16.28
CA VAL A 255 -34.23 -2.97 16.59
C VAL A 255 -34.73 -4.10 15.67
N GLN A 256 -34.62 -3.90 14.36
CA GLN A 256 -34.88 -4.98 13.43
C GLN A 256 -33.59 -5.76 13.21
N TYR A 257 -33.62 -7.06 13.49
CA TYR A 257 -32.53 -7.95 13.15
C TYR A 257 -32.64 -8.32 11.67
N GLU A 258 -31.87 -7.64 10.83
CA GLU A 258 -31.76 -7.93 9.40
C GLU A 258 -30.34 -8.40 9.09
N THR A 259 -30.18 -9.72 8.95
CA THR A 259 -28.88 -10.29 8.57
C THR A 259 -28.44 -9.75 7.20
N ARG A 260 -27.26 -9.12 7.18
CA ARG A 260 -26.65 -8.68 5.93
C ARG A 260 -26.01 -9.85 5.18
N TRP A 261 -26.19 -9.89 3.86
CA TRP A 261 -25.58 -10.92 3.02
C TRP A 261 -24.05 -10.92 3.08
N GLN A 262 -23.43 -9.76 3.35
CA GLN A 262 -21.98 -9.62 3.50
C GLN A 262 -21.47 -10.41 4.72
N ALA A 263 -22.22 -10.40 5.83
CA ALA A 263 -21.89 -11.19 7.01
C ALA A 263 -22.08 -12.68 6.74
N LYS A 264 -23.19 -13.08 6.08
CA LYS A 264 -23.39 -14.47 5.62
C LYS A 264 -22.28 -14.93 4.68
N ALA A 265 -21.76 -14.04 3.84
CA ALA A 265 -20.70 -14.38 2.91
C ALA A 265 -19.39 -14.76 3.61
N LEU A 266 -19.13 -14.29 4.85
CA LEU A 266 -17.95 -14.67 5.62
C LEU A 266 -17.91 -16.18 5.87
N ARG A 267 -19.04 -16.78 6.24
CA ARG A 267 -19.18 -18.23 6.52
C ARG A 267 -18.68 -19.11 5.39
N GLY A 268 -19.02 -18.75 4.15
CA GLY A 268 -18.61 -19.50 2.96
C GLY A 268 -17.17 -19.25 2.52
N MET A 269 -16.40 -18.39 3.20
CA MET A 269 -15.03 -18.07 2.81
C MET A 269 -14.02 -18.99 3.50
N GLN A 270 -13.03 -19.46 2.75
CA GLN A 270 -11.89 -20.22 3.29
C GLN A 270 -10.80 -19.27 3.80
N LEU A 271 -11.08 -18.55 4.90
CA LEU A 271 -10.15 -17.61 5.51
C LEU A 271 -9.06 -18.34 6.30
N LYS A 272 -7.80 -17.97 6.05
CA LYS A 272 -6.63 -18.34 6.87
C LYS A 272 -6.40 -17.39 8.04
N HIS A 273 -6.97 -16.18 7.96
CA HIS A 273 -6.90 -15.19 9.02
C HIS A 273 -8.05 -14.19 8.89
N LEU A 274 -8.79 -13.96 9.98
CA LEU A 274 -9.83 -12.94 10.08
C LEU A 274 -9.52 -12.04 11.30
N MET A 275 -9.19 -10.78 11.07
CA MET A 275 -8.96 -9.82 12.16
C MET A 275 -10.16 -8.90 12.33
N LEU A 276 -10.72 -8.83 13.54
CA LEU A 276 -11.70 -7.81 13.93
C LEU A 276 -10.98 -6.75 14.75
N ARG A 277 -10.85 -5.53 14.19
CA ARG A 277 -10.12 -4.43 14.81
C ARG A 277 -11.09 -3.35 15.27
N PHE A 278 -11.14 -3.13 16.58
CA PHE A 278 -12.02 -2.16 17.21
C PHE A 278 -11.36 -0.78 17.33
N THR A 279 -12.12 0.26 16.98
CA THR A 279 -11.72 1.66 17.11
C THR A 279 -11.61 2.07 18.59
N PRO A 280 -10.82 3.12 18.89
CA PRO A 280 -10.74 3.69 20.23
C PRO A 280 -12.12 4.05 20.79
N PRO A 281 -12.27 4.01 22.13
CA PRO A 281 -13.47 4.50 22.77
C PRO A 281 -13.66 5.98 22.41
N SER A 282 -14.90 6.32 22.05
CA SER A 282 -15.31 7.68 21.71
C SER A 282 -16.65 7.94 22.36
N SER A 283 -16.82 9.14 22.91
CA SER A 283 -18.12 9.61 23.41
C SER A 283 -19.16 9.74 22.29
N ILE A 284 -18.69 9.87 21.05
CA ILE A 284 -19.51 9.94 19.84
C ILE A 284 -19.07 8.80 18.91
N THR A 285 -19.87 7.76 18.85
CA THR A 285 -19.68 6.59 17.98
C THR A 285 -20.46 6.72 16.66
N GLY A 286 -21.25 7.79 16.52
CA GLY A 286 -22.14 8.03 15.38
C GLY A 286 -23.39 7.14 15.39
N SER A 287 -23.59 6.41 16.49
CA SER A 287 -24.75 5.60 16.81
C SER A 287 -25.29 6.08 18.15
N VAL A 288 -26.53 6.61 18.15
CA VAL A 288 -27.21 7.13 19.35
C VAL A 288 -27.21 6.13 20.52
N ILE A 289 -27.07 4.85 20.19
CA ILE A 289 -27.11 3.70 21.10
C ILE A 289 -25.76 3.47 21.81
N PHE A 290 -24.65 3.74 21.12
CA PHE A 290 -23.32 3.61 21.71
C PHE A 290 -22.71 4.94 22.13
N ASP A 291 -23.36 6.05 21.80
CA ASP A 291 -22.99 7.37 22.29
C ASP A 291 -23.14 7.38 23.82
N GLY A 292 -22.00 7.40 24.53
CA GLY A 292 -21.94 7.29 25.99
C GLY A 292 -22.01 5.86 26.56
N ALA A 293 -21.96 4.82 25.72
CA ALA A 293 -21.85 3.43 26.18
C ALA A 293 -20.43 3.10 26.61
N CYS A 294 -20.30 2.17 27.57
CA CYS A 294 -19.00 1.61 27.93
C CYS A 294 -18.42 0.83 26.74
N GLN A 295 -17.13 1.04 26.44
CA GLN A 295 -16.46 0.34 25.34
C GLN A 295 -16.43 -1.18 25.52
N ARG A 296 -16.29 -1.67 26.77
CA ARG A 296 -16.38 -3.09 27.11
C ARG A 296 -17.73 -3.69 26.72
N VAL A 297 -18.81 -2.95 26.99
CA VAL A 297 -20.18 -3.34 26.63
C VAL A 297 -20.36 -3.29 25.12
N ALA A 298 -19.97 -2.18 24.47
CA ALA A 298 -20.14 -2.01 23.03
C ALA A 298 -19.40 -3.10 22.22
N THR A 299 -18.16 -3.42 22.60
CA THR A 299 -17.37 -4.48 21.98
C THR A 299 -17.98 -5.86 22.24
N GLY A 300 -18.45 -6.14 23.46
CA GLY A 300 -19.16 -7.39 23.79
C GLY A 300 -20.41 -7.61 22.93
N TRP A 301 -21.25 -6.59 22.77
CA TRP A 301 -22.42 -6.64 21.88
C TRP A 301 -22.03 -6.92 20.42
N ILE A 302 -20.98 -6.27 19.92
CA ILE A 302 -20.50 -6.51 18.55
C ILE A 302 -19.97 -7.94 18.39
N LEU A 303 -19.22 -8.47 19.37
CA LEU A 303 -18.70 -9.83 19.33
C LEU A 303 -19.82 -10.87 19.36
N ALA A 304 -20.82 -10.67 20.22
CA ALA A 304 -22.04 -11.50 20.24
C ALA A 304 -22.77 -11.48 18.89
N ALA A 305 -22.92 -10.30 18.29
CA ALA A 305 -23.51 -10.15 16.97
C ALA A 305 -22.69 -10.84 15.86
N ALA A 306 -21.36 -10.81 15.98
CA ALA A 306 -20.44 -11.39 15.01
C ALA A 306 -20.40 -12.92 15.07
N TRP A 307 -20.63 -13.50 16.26
CA TRP A 307 -20.47 -14.93 16.54
C TRP A 307 -21.09 -15.86 15.49
N PRO A 308 -22.38 -15.69 15.08
CA PRO A 308 -23.00 -16.57 14.09
C PRO A 308 -22.33 -16.53 12.72
N TYR A 309 -21.48 -15.54 12.43
CA TYR A 309 -20.81 -15.38 11.14
C TYR A 309 -19.31 -15.68 11.18
N VAL A 310 -18.69 -15.70 12.36
CA VAL A 310 -17.22 -15.82 12.50
C VAL A 310 -16.72 -17.04 13.29
N LYS A 311 -17.58 -17.71 14.08
CA LYS A 311 -17.23 -18.94 14.83
C LYS A 311 -16.53 -19.97 13.92
N GLY A 312 -15.47 -20.64 14.34
CA GLY A 312 -14.75 -21.62 13.50
C GLY A 312 -13.80 -21.03 12.44
N HIS A 313 -13.77 -19.71 12.22
CA HIS A 313 -12.66 -19.08 11.49
C HIS A 313 -11.44 -18.87 12.40
N PRO A 314 -10.21 -18.75 11.84
CA PRO A 314 -9.03 -18.31 12.58
C PRO A 314 -9.12 -16.80 12.87
N VAL A 315 -9.89 -16.45 13.90
CA VAL A 315 -10.18 -15.07 14.30
C VAL A 315 -9.07 -14.51 15.20
N ALA A 316 -8.73 -13.24 14.99
CA ALA A 316 -7.92 -12.45 15.91
C ALA A 316 -8.63 -11.13 16.23
N ILE A 317 -8.68 -10.76 17.50
CA ILE A 317 -9.26 -9.52 18.00
C ILE A 317 -8.13 -8.52 18.25
N GLY A 318 -8.29 -7.32 17.69
CA GLY A 318 -7.33 -6.23 17.82
C GLY A 318 -8.00 -4.90 18.17
N GLY A 319 -7.19 -3.93 18.59
CA GLY A 319 -7.67 -2.61 18.98
C GLY A 319 -8.10 -2.53 20.44
N PHE A 320 -9.12 -1.72 20.73
CA PHE A 320 -9.51 -1.33 22.08
C PHE A 320 -10.57 -2.29 22.65
N VAL A 321 -10.13 -3.48 23.05
CA VAL A 321 -10.96 -4.54 23.67
C VAL A 321 -10.23 -5.02 24.93
N LYS A 322 -10.97 -5.40 25.97
CA LYS A 322 -10.38 -5.97 27.19
C LYS A 322 -9.70 -7.31 26.91
N ARG A 323 -8.60 -7.59 27.61
CA ARG A 323 -7.78 -8.78 27.39
C ARG A 323 -8.57 -10.07 27.62
N GLN A 324 -9.40 -10.12 28.66
CA GLN A 324 -10.27 -11.26 28.93
C GLN A 324 -11.29 -11.49 27.81
N GLN A 325 -12.05 -10.46 27.42
CA GLN A 325 -13.04 -10.56 26.32
C GLN A 325 -12.40 -11.06 25.01
N LYS A 326 -11.19 -10.57 24.72
CA LYS A 326 -10.41 -11.01 23.56
C LYS A 326 -10.06 -12.49 23.65
N ALA A 327 -9.46 -12.92 24.76
CA ALA A 327 -8.98 -14.29 24.94
C ALA A 327 -10.14 -15.30 24.90
N GLU A 328 -11.25 -15.00 25.57
CA GLU A 328 -12.45 -15.84 25.60
C GLU A 328 -13.05 -16.03 24.20
N PHE A 329 -13.18 -14.95 23.43
CA PHE A 329 -13.76 -15.00 22.09
C PHE A 329 -12.86 -15.73 21.09
N GLU A 330 -11.54 -15.48 21.13
CA GLU A 330 -10.56 -16.17 20.29
C GLU A 330 -10.51 -17.67 20.60
N ALA A 331 -10.54 -18.04 21.89
CA ALA A 331 -10.56 -19.44 22.32
C ALA A 331 -11.83 -20.15 21.87
N ALA A 332 -13.00 -19.52 21.99
CA ALA A 332 -14.26 -20.10 21.53
C ALA A 332 -14.29 -20.29 20.00
N CYS A 333 -13.75 -19.34 19.22
CA CYS A 333 -13.63 -19.53 17.78
C CYS A 333 -12.68 -20.69 17.42
N LEU A 334 -11.59 -20.86 18.18
CA LEU A 334 -10.62 -21.93 17.97
C LEU A 334 -11.21 -23.30 18.29
N ASP A 335 -11.95 -23.44 19.39
CA ASP A 335 -12.62 -24.69 19.77
C ASP A 335 -13.57 -25.18 18.67
N VAL A 336 -14.44 -24.30 18.14
CA VAL A 336 -15.31 -24.67 17.02
C VAL A 336 -14.51 -25.04 15.77
N LYS A 337 -13.38 -24.38 15.54
CA LYS A 337 -12.51 -24.70 14.40
C LYS A 337 -11.91 -26.11 14.54
N GLU A 338 -11.49 -26.50 15.73
CA GLU A 338 -10.95 -27.84 16.00
C GLU A 338 -12.03 -28.92 15.79
N ARG A 339 -13.26 -28.67 16.25
CA ARG A 339 -14.42 -29.55 15.99
C ARG A 339 -14.71 -29.67 14.51
N PHE A 340 -14.72 -28.55 13.78
CA PHE A 340 -14.89 -28.54 12.32
C PHE A 340 -13.79 -29.32 11.60
N GLU A 341 -12.51 -29.16 11.99
CA GLU A 341 -11.39 -29.90 11.40
C GLU A 341 -11.48 -31.41 11.72
N GLN A 342 -11.98 -31.79 12.89
CA GLN A 342 -12.27 -33.18 13.22
C GLN A 342 -13.39 -33.75 12.35
N TRP A 343 -14.52 -33.04 12.23
CA TRP A 343 -15.63 -33.42 11.36
C TRP A 343 -15.19 -33.58 9.90
N ASN A 344 -14.39 -32.64 9.39
CA ASN A 344 -13.87 -32.71 8.03
C ASN A 344 -12.94 -33.90 7.81
N ARG A 345 -12.08 -34.24 8.78
CA ARG A 345 -11.23 -35.43 8.70
C ARG A 345 -12.06 -36.71 8.61
N LEU A 346 -13.13 -36.82 9.40
CA LEU A 346 -14.04 -37.97 9.38
C LEU A 346 -14.81 -38.05 8.06
N ARG A 347 -15.35 -36.92 7.59
CA ARG A 347 -16.04 -36.81 6.30
C ARG A 347 -15.17 -37.28 5.13
N VAL A 348 -13.91 -36.85 5.09
CA VAL A 348 -12.93 -37.28 4.07
C VAL A 348 -12.57 -38.75 4.21
N ALA A 349 -12.46 -39.28 5.44
CA ALA A 349 -12.18 -40.70 5.66
C ALA A 349 -13.29 -41.63 5.15
N VAL A 350 -14.54 -41.16 5.17
CA VAL A 350 -15.72 -41.88 4.63
C VAL A 350 -15.87 -41.69 3.11
N GLY A 351 -14.98 -40.92 2.47
CA GLY A 351 -14.94 -40.75 1.01
C GLY A 351 -15.71 -39.54 0.47
N HIS A 352 -16.21 -38.67 1.34
CA HIS A 352 -16.82 -37.40 0.94
C HIS A 352 -15.78 -36.28 0.74
N PRO A 353 -16.03 -35.29 -0.12
CA PRO A 353 -15.14 -34.13 -0.26
C PRO A 353 -15.13 -33.27 1.01
N GLU A 354 -14.06 -32.48 1.17
CA GLU A 354 -13.96 -31.46 2.23
C GLU A 354 -15.18 -30.54 2.23
N GLY A 355 -15.82 -30.41 3.39
CA GLY A 355 -16.99 -29.55 3.60
C GLY A 355 -16.60 -28.12 3.97
N SER A 356 -17.51 -27.19 3.70
CA SER A 356 -17.42 -25.80 4.14
C SER A 356 -17.90 -25.62 5.60
N LEU A 357 -17.61 -24.47 6.23
CA LEU A 357 -18.16 -24.16 7.56
C LEU A 357 -19.69 -24.06 7.54
N ALA A 358 -20.29 -23.69 6.40
CA ALA A 358 -21.75 -23.68 6.26
C ALA A 358 -22.30 -25.12 6.26
N ASP A 359 -21.62 -26.04 5.59
CA ASP A 359 -21.99 -27.47 5.57
C ASP A 359 -21.87 -28.11 6.97
N TYR A 360 -20.94 -27.61 7.79
CA TYR A 360 -20.81 -28.03 9.19
C TYR A 360 -21.95 -27.50 10.05
N ASP A 361 -22.34 -26.23 9.90
CA ASP A 361 -23.49 -25.66 10.60
C ASP A 361 -24.77 -26.45 10.25
N GLU A 362 -24.99 -26.78 8.97
CA GLU A 362 -26.12 -27.63 8.52
C GLU A 362 -26.09 -29.04 9.14
N TRP A 363 -24.90 -29.63 9.30
CA TRP A 363 -24.74 -30.93 9.95
C TRP A 363 -25.03 -30.85 11.46
N VAL A 364 -24.58 -29.80 12.14
CA VAL A 364 -24.90 -29.56 13.56
C VAL A 364 -26.40 -29.41 13.75
N ASP A 365 -27.05 -28.57 12.94
CA ASP A 365 -28.50 -28.36 13.00
C ASP A 365 -29.25 -29.70 12.77
N TRP A 366 -28.83 -30.52 11.81
CA TRP A 366 -29.43 -31.84 11.55
C TRP A 366 -29.26 -32.82 12.72
N VAL A 367 -28.12 -32.82 13.40
CA VAL A 367 -27.88 -33.65 14.58
C VAL A 367 -28.69 -33.17 15.79
N GLU A 368 -28.91 -31.85 15.92
CA GLU A 368 -29.65 -31.23 17.03
C GLU A 368 -31.18 -31.35 16.91
N ASP A 369 -31.73 -31.32 15.69
CA ASP A 369 -33.19 -31.36 15.45
C ASP A 369 -33.82 -32.77 15.57
N GLY A 370 -33.02 -33.82 15.77
CA GLY A 370 -33.51 -35.08 16.36
C GLY A 370 -34.33 -36.02 15.45
N GLU A 371 -34.27 -35.90 14.12
CA GLU A 371 -34.76 -36.95 13.21
C GLU A 371 -33.65 -37.94 12.86
N VAL A 372 -33.25 -38.75 13.85
CA VAL A 372 -32.50 -39.99 13.57
C VAL A 372 -33.53 -41.12 13.61
N GLU A 373 -34.20 -41.38 12.49
CA GLU A 373 -34.66 -42.74 12.23
C GLU A 373 -33.40 -43.61 12.15
N GLU A 374 -33.35 -44.66 12.96
CA GLU A 374 -32.21 -45.55 13.16
C GLU A 374 -31.87 -46.37 11.90
N GLU A 375 -31.67 -45.80 10.71
CA GLU A 375 -31.41 -46.60 9.51
C GLU A 375 -30.70 -45.84 8.37
N GLU A 376 -29.71 -44.99 8.64
CA GLU A 376 -28.63 -44.72 7.67
C GLU A 376 -27.25 -44.70 8.34
N GLU A 377 -26.53 -45.82 8.17
CA GLU A 377 -25.11 -45.98 8.51
C GLU A 377 -24.26 -44.94 7.75
N GLY A 378 -23.83 -43.87 8.43
CA GLY A 378 -22.87 -42.92 7.86
C GLY A 378 -22.54 -41.69 8.70
N GLY A 379 -23.31 -41.38 9.75
CA GLY A 379 -23.09 -40.21 10.60
C GLY A 379 -22.16 -40.48 11.79
N VAL A 380 -20.93 -39.95 11.77
CA VAL A 380 -20.06 -39.97 12.96
C VAL A 380 -20.56 -38.92 13.95
N ARG A 381 -21.15 -39.34 15.07
CA ARG A 381 -21.54 -38.44 16.18
C ARG A 381 -20.28 -37.94 16.90
N VAL A 382 -20.00 -36.64 16.79
CA VAL A 382 -18.99 -35.95 17.59
C VAL A 382 -19.72 -35.09 18.63
N ILE A 383 -20.13 -35.72 19.73
CA ILE A 383 -20.47 -35.16 21.07
C ILE A 383 -21.59 -34.08 21.16
N GLU A 384 -22.38 -34.23 22.22
CA GLU A 384 -23.46 -33.36 22.71
C GLU A 384 -23.00 -31.92 23.01
N GLU A 385 -23.64 -30.91 22.40
CA GLU A 385 -23.52 -29.50 22.83
C GLU A 385 -24.70 -29.09 23.74
N PRO A 386 -24.44 -28.34 24.82
CA PRO A 386 -25.48 -27.63 25.56
C PRO A 386 -25.84 -26.31 24.87
N ARG A 387 -27.14 -25.98 24.83
CA ARG A 387 -27.80 -24.80 24.24
C ARG A 387 -27.33 -23.39 24.73
N GLU A 388 -26.13 -23.24 25.29
CA GLU A 388 -25.68 -22.02 26.00
C GLU A 388 -24.73 -21.10 25.20
N ASP A 389 -24.20 -21.52 24.05
CA ASP A 389 -23.09 -20.82 23.39
C ASP A 389 -23.39 -19.42 22.84
N VAL A 390 -24.65 -19.12 22.51
CA VAL A 390 -25.07 -17.76 22.10
C VAL A 390 -25.25 -16.85 23.32
N ARG A 391 -25.65 -17.39 24.47
CA ARG A 391 -25.86 -16.61 25.71
C ARG A 391 -24.55 -16.22 26.38
N ARG A 392 -23.47 -16.98 26.16
CA ARG A 392 -22.15 -16.73 26.75
C ARG A 392 -21.54 -15.36 26.40
N PHE A 393 -21.86 -14.82 25.22
CA PHE A 393 -21.29 -13.55 24.73
C PHE A 393 -22.26 -12.36 24.79
N VAL A 394 -23.56 -12.62 24.96
CA VAL A 394 -24.56 -11.56 25.12
C VAL A 394 -24.46 -11.08 26.57
N PRO A 395 -24.10 -9.81 26.84
CA PRO A 395 -24.15 -9.30 28.20
C PRO A 395 -25.60 -9.38 28.71
N ASP A 396 -25.82 -9.66 29.99
CA ASP A 396 -27.14 -9.92 30.63
C ASP A 396 -28.25 -8.87 30.36
N CYS A 397 -27.91 -7.75 29.72
CA CYS A 397 -28.87 -6.87 29.07
C CYS A 397 -29.60 -7.60 27.93
N GLN A 398 -30.76 -8.15 28.29
CA GLN A 398 -31.82 -8.68 27.41
C GLN A 398 -31.80 -8.03 26.02
N VAL A 399 -31.67 -8.88 24.99
CA VAL A 399 -31.88 -8.55 23.58
C VAL A 399 -33.12 -7.66 23.45
N GLY A 400 -32.94 -6.37 23.13
CA GLY A 400 -34.02 -5.37 23.04
C GLY A 400 -33.90 -4.17 24.00
N LYS A 401 -33.00 -4.19 24.99
CA LYS A 401 -32.66 -2.99 25.78
C LYS A 401 -31.42 -2.32 25.19
N LEU A 402 -31.43 -0.99 25.12
CA LEU A 402 -30.25 -0.19 24.76
C LEU A 402 -29.07 -0.62 25.66
N PRO A 403 -27.83 -0.67 25.14
CA PRO A 403 -26.68 -1.04 25.95
C PRO A 403 -26.60 -0.08 27.13
N PRO A 404 -26.30 -0.59 28.34
CA PRO A 404 -26.27 0.24 29.53
C PRO A 404 -25.31 1.42 29.32
N ARG A 405 -25.72 2.58 29.82
CA ARG A 405 -24.82 3.73 29.95
C ARG A 405 -23.63 3.30 30.81
N CYS A 406 -22.46 3.84 30.51
CA CYS A 406 -21.25 3.48 31.25
C CYS A 406 -21.44 3.72 32.75
N GLU A 407 -21.33 2.65 33.56
CA GLU A 407 -21.34 2.71 35.03
C GLU A 407 -19.90 2.76 35.61
N CYS A 408 -18.87 2.82 34.76
CA CYS A 408 -17.49 2.99 35.22
C CYS A 408 -17.30 4.37 35.88
N ASP A 409 -16.51 4.41 36.95
CA ASP A 409 -16.19 5.65 37.69
C ASP A 409 -15.49 6.69 36.81
N THR A 410 -14.71 6.24 35.82
CA THR A 410 -14.09 7.07 34.78
C THR A 410 -14.76 6.88 33.41
N PRO A 411 -14.99 7.97 32.67
CA PRO A 411 -15.51 7.88 31.32
C PRO A 411 -14.53 7.12 30.42
N CYS A 412 -15.03 6.21 29.58
CA CYS A 412 -14.21 5.52 28.60
C CYS A 412 -13.66 6.51 27.55
N ALA A 413 -12.47 7.06 27.79
CA ALA A 413 -11.73 7.91 26.87
C ALA A 413 -10.51 7.17 26.31
N ALA A 414 -10.07 7.52 25.10
CA ALA A 414 -8.94 6.84 24.45
C ALA A 414 -7.62 6.99 25.24
N GLU A 415 -7.46 8.09 25.97
CA GLU A 415 -6.27 8.41 26.77
C GLU A 415 -6.22 7.65 28.09
N GLU A 416 -7.38 7.26 28.63
CA GLU A 416 -7.53 6.58 29.93
C GLU A 416 -7.84 5.09 29.77
N TRP A 417 -7.84 4.57 28.53
CA TRP A 417 -8.19 3.18 28.25
C TRP A 417 -7.06 2.21 28.61
N THR A 418 -7.38 1.24 29.46
CA THR A 418 -6.54 0.09 29.78
C THR A 418 -7.11 -1.19 29.17
N ASP A 419 -6.22 -2.10 28.74
CA ASP A 419 -6.60 -3.43 28.25
C ASP A 419 -6.83 -4.45 29.39
N GLU A 420 -6.41 -4.10 30.62
CA GLU A 420 -6.71 -4.80 31.87
C GLU A 420 -8.17 -4.57 32.28
N ASP A 421 -8.81 -5.59 32.86
CA ASP A 421 -10.26 -5.59 33.15
C ASP A 421 -10.72 -4.49 34.11
#